data_AF-A0A7C2ZF42-F1
#
_entry.id   AF-A0A7C2ZF42-F1
#
_cell.length_a   1.000
_cell.length_b   1.000
_cell.length_c   1.000
_cell.angle_alpha   90.00
_cell.angle_beta   90.00
_cell.angle_gamma   90.00
#
_symmetry.space_group_name_H-M   'P 1'
#
loop_
_entity.id
_entity.type
_entity.pdbx_description
1 polymer ?
#
loop_
_entity_poly.entity_id
_entity_poly.type
_entity_poly.pdbx_seq_one_letter_code
_entity_poly.pdbx_strand_id
1 'polypeptide(L)'
;MPFDRQELIDKLKLEIEVIEKGGYYPSVRQPRQLPRIFRDSVSCLNVGLEVKREPCLHCFLMEFVPPEHRDKEEPCHYIPLNEQGDTVASLSAAGDRDRLQDAVLQWLKTTVARLEAEAAAGG
;
A
#
# COMPACT_ATOMS: atom_id res chain seq x y z
N MET A 1 -10.67 -6.35 -14.85
CA MET A 1 -10.21 -5.28 -15.76
C MET A 1 -8.92 -4.75 -15.18
N PRO A 2 -7.84 -4.59 -15.96
CA PRO A 2 -6.67 -3.88 -15.48
C PRO A 2 -7.08 -2.43 -15.14
N PHE A 3 -6.55 -1.88 -14.06
CA PHE A 3 -6.76 -0.48 -13.73
C PHE A 3 -6.15 0.36 -14.84
N ASP A 4 -6.87 1.35 -15.34
CA ASP A 4 -6.22 2.32 -16.21
C ASP A 4 -5.23 3.17 -15.39
N ARG A 5 -4.32 3.83 -16.10
CA ARG A 5 -3.23 4.58 -15.46
C ARG A 5 -3.75 5.72 -14.56
N GLN A 6 -4.85 6.37 -14.94
CA GLN A 6 -5.43 7.44 -14.14
C GLN A 6 -6.08 6.88 -12.88
N GLU A 7 -6.84 5.79 -13.00
CA GLU A 7 -7.45 5.09 -11.88
C GLU A 7 -6.39 4.59 -10.88
N LEU A 8 -5.24 4.11 -11.39
CA LEU A 8 -4.10 3.71 -10.56
C LEU A 8 -3.54 4.90 -9.77
N ILE A 9 -3.30 6.03 -10.43
CA ILE A 9 -2.82 7.26 -9.79
C ILE A 9 -3.80 7.75 -8.72
N ASP A 10 -5.09 7.77 -9.03
CA ASP A 10 -6.13 8.24 -8.10
C ASP A 10 -6.23 7.35 -6.85
N LYS A 11 -6.09 6.02 -7.01
CA LYS A 11 -6.05 5.09 -5.87
C LYS A 11 -4.80 5.26 -5.02
N LEU A 12 -3.64 5.51 -5.62
CA LEU A 12 -2.41 5.78 -4.88
C LEU A 12 -2.49 7.12 -4.13
N LYS A 13 -3.10 8.15 -4.72
CA LYS A 13 -3.37 9.43 -4.04
C LYS A 13 -4.34 9.27 -2.88
N LEU A 14 -5.39 8.46 -3.04
CA LEU A 14 -6.29 8.13 -1.94
C LEU A 14 -5.52 7.49 -0.76
N GLU A 15 -4.58 6.61 -1.05
CA GLU A 15 -3.74 5.97 -0.03
C GLU A 15 -2.85 6.99 0.70
N ILE A 16 -2.28 7.96 -0.02
CA ILE A 16 -1.55 9.09 0.58
C ILE A 16 -2.45 9.84 1.57
N GLU A 17 -3.68 10.17 1.17
CA GLU A 17 -4.63 10.85 2.04
C GLU A 17 -4.99 10.04 3.29
N VAL A 18 -5.08 8.71 3.18
CA VAL A 18 -5.34 7.83 4.32
C VAL A 18 -4.20 7.96 5.34
N ILE A 19 -2.95 7.92 4.91
CA ILE A 19 -1.79 8.07 5.79
C ILE A 19 -1.78 9.47 6.42
N GLU A 20 -1.90 10.53 5.62
CA GLU A 20 -1.82 11.92 6.08
C GLU A 20 -2.94 12.31 7.04
N LYS A 21 -4.16 11.75 6.86
CA LYS A 21 -5.29 11.94 7.78
C LYS A 21 -5.23 11.01 9.00
N GLY A 22 -4.19 10.19 9.10
CA GLY A 22 -3.95 9.36 10.28
C GLY A 22 -4.72 8.04 10.32
N GLY A 23 -5.12 7.51 9.17
CA GLY A 23 -5.85 6.23 9.05
C GLY A 23 -5.09 5.02 9.62
N TYR A 24 -3.78 5.15 9.83
CA TYR A 24 -2.92 4.14 10.43
C TYR A 24 -2.39 4.52 11.82
N TYR A 25 -2.95 5.52 12.50
CA TYR A 25 -2.66 5.66 13.92
C TYR A 25 -3.38 4.56 14.72
N PRO A 26 -2.74 4.02 15.76
CA PRO A 26 -3.40 3.06 16.65
C PRO A 26 -4.69 3.65 17.19
N SER A 27 -5.77 2.86 17.15
CA SER A 27 -7.02 3.26 17.77
C SER A 27 -6.80 3.49 19.27
N VAL A 28 -7.37 4.57 19.82
CA VAL A 28 -7.40 4.81 21.27
C VAL A 28 -8.07 3.65 22.03
N ARG A 29 -8.94 2.88 21.36
CA ARG A 29 -9.61 1.70 21.93
C ARG A 29 -8.73 0.45 21.88
N GLN A 30 -7.73 0.40 20.98
CA GLN A 30 -6.86 -0.76 20.76
C GLN A 30 -5.40 -0.32 20.48
N PRO A 31 -4.71 0.32 21.44
CA PRO A 31 -3.40 0.94 21.21
C PRO A 31 -2.28 -0.07 20.89
N ARG A 32 -2.49 -1.35 21.22
CA ARG A 32 -1.55 -2.45 20.93
C ARG A 32 -1.75 -3.08 19.55
N GLN A 33 -2.89 -2.87 18.91
CA GLN A 33 -3.11 -3.40 17.57
C GLN A 33 -2.33 -2.55 16.58
N LEU A 34 -1.41 -3.19 15.86
CA LEU A 34 -0.68 -2.58 14.77
C LEU A 34 -1.62 -2.45 13.56
N PRO A 35 -1.75 -1.26 12.97
CA PRO A 35 -2.44 -1.11 11.70
C PRO A 35 -1.69 -1.88 10.63
N ARG A 36 -2.41 -2.66 9.84
CA ARG A 36 -1.87 -3.35 8.67
C ARG A 36 -1.97 -2.42 7.48
N ILE A 37 -0.86 -1.75 7.15
CA ILE A 37 -0.80 -0.80 6.04
C ILE A 37 -1.25 -1.48 4.74
N PHE A 38 -2.02 -0.76 3.94
CA PHE A 38 -2.78 -1.25 2.79
C PHE A 38 -3.95 -2.18 3.15
N ARG A 39 -3.76 -3.19 4.01
CA ARG A 39 -4.84 -4.16 4.35
C ARG A 39 -6.02 -3.51 5.06
N ASP A 40 -5.75 -2.56 5.93
CA ASP A 40 -6.75 -1.81 6.71
C ASP A 40 -7.18 -0.52 5.98
N SER A 41 -6.67 -0.26 4.77
CA SER A 41 -7.08 0.87 3.93
C SER A 41 -8.45 0.66 3.30
N VAL A 42 -9.17 1.77 3.09
CA VAL A 42 -10.36 1.80 2.23
C VAL A 42 -10.07 1.41 0.78
N SER A 43 -8.80 1.45 0.36
CA SER A 43 -8.35 1.02 -0.97
C SER A 43 -8.28 -0.52 -1.11
N CYS A 44 -8.34 -1.27 0.01
CA CYS A 44 -8.31 -2.72 0.01
C CYS A 44 -9.68 -3.33 -0.31
N LEU A 45 -9.72 -4.25 -1.28
CA LEU A 45 -10.94 -5.01 -1.62
C LEU A 45 -11.50 -5.85 -0.45
N ASN A 46 -10.67 -6.15 0.55
CA ASN A 46 -11.03 -7.00 1.68
C ASN A 46 -11.15 -6.23 3.00
N VAL A 47 -11.12 -4.89 2.99
CA VAL A 47 -11.13 -4.06 4.22
C VAL A 47 -12.32 -4.44 5.13
N GLY A 48 -12.07 -4.55 6.44
CA GLY A 48 -13.10 -4.92 7.43
C GLY A 48 -13.57 -6.37 7.40
N LEU A 49 -13.06 -7.21 6.49
CA LEU A 49 -13.35 -8.64 6.46
C LEU A 49 -12.33 -9.43 7.28
N GLU A 50 -12.81 -10.25 8.22
CA GLU A 50 -11.99 -11.20 8.97
C GLU A 50 -11.39 -12.28 8.06
N VAL A 51 -12.17 -12.73 7.07
CA VAL A 51 -11.75 -13.72 6.07
C VAL A 51 -11.74 -13.07 4.69
N LYS A 52 -10.63 -13.21 3.98
CA LYS A 52 -10.45 -12.74 2.60
C LYS A 52 -11.51 -13.35 1.69
N ARG A 53 -12.26 -12.51 0.98
CA ARG A 53 -13.28 -12.92 0.01
C ARG A 53 -12.83 -12.67 -1.42
N GLU A 54 -12.11 -11.57 -1.64
CA GLU A 54 -11.62 -11.17 -2.95
C GLU A 54 -10.14 -11.54 -3.14
N PRO A 55 -9.76 -12.15 -4.27
CA PRO A 55 -8.37 -12.39 -4.61
C PRO A 55 -7.59 -11.08 -4.70
N CYS A 56 -6.46 -10.98 -4.00
CA CYS A 56 -5.60 -9.80 -4.09
C CYS A 56 -5.09 -9.55 -5.50
N LEU A 57 -5.08 -10.57 -6.38
CA LEU A 57 -4.66 -10.44 -7.78
C LEU A 57 -5.48 -9.38 -8.56
N HIS A 58 -6.70 -9.05 -8.11
CA HIS A 58 -7.55 -8.00 -8.69
C HIS A 58 -7.30 -6.61 -8.08
N CYS A 59 -6.36 -6.46 -7.14
CA CYS A 59 -6.03 -5.18 -6.51
C CYS A 59 -5.01 -4.40 -7.36
N PHE A 60 -5.16 -3.08 -7.41
CA PHE A 60 -4.26 -2.18 -8.14
C PHE A 60 -2.80 -2.25 -7.66
N LEU A 61 -2.59 -2.59 -6.38
CA LEU A 61 -1.26 -2.73 -5.79
C LEU A 61 -0.46 -3.89 -6.38
N MET A 62 -1.10 -4.86 -7.04
CA MET A 62 -0.44 -6.04 -7.60
C MET A 62 0.59 -5.73 -8.69
N GLU A 63 0.47 -4.58 -9.35
CA GLU A 63 1.46 -4.13 -10.33
C GLU A 63 2.84 -3.87 -9.69
N PHE A 64 2.88 -3.56 -8.39
CA PHE A 64 4.10 -3.28 -7.64
C PHE A 64 4.61 -4.48 -6.84
N VAL A 65 3.85 -5.58 -6.79
CA VAL A 65 4.24 -6.78 -6.06
C VAL A 65 5.19 -7.62 -6.90
N PRO A 66 6.40 -7.96 -6.39
CA PRO A 66 7.32 -8.86 -7.05
C PRO A 66 6.67 -10.23 -7.33
N PRO A 67 6.89 -10.84 -8.52
CA PRO A 67 6.26 -12.11 -8.91
C PRO A 67 6.32 -13.22 -7.84
N GLU A 68 7.46 -13.32 -7.15
CA GLU A 68 7.76 -14.28 -6.08
C GLU A 68 6.95 -14.09 -4.78
N HIS A 69 6.19 -13.00 -4.68
CA HIS A 69 5.39 -12.67 -3.50
C HIS A 69 3.88 -12.57 -3.80
N ARG A 70 3.46 -12.81 -5.05
CA ARG A 70 2.05 -12.70 -5.47
C ARG A 70 1.13 -13.77 -4.89
N ASP A 71 1.70 -14.90 -4.45
CA ASP A 71 1.01 -16.04 -3.84
C ASP A 71 0.86 -15.92 -2.31
N LYS A 72 1.46 -14.89 -1.69
CA LYS A 72 1.36 -14.64 -0.25
C LYS A 72 -0.06 -14.25 0.16
N GLU A 73 -0.36 -14.36 1.46
CA GLU A 73 -1.67 -14.01 2.02
C GLU A 73 -1.99 -12.51 1.81
N GLU A 74 -1.00 -11.66 2.11
CA GLU A 74 -1.01 -10.21 1.93
C GLU A 74 0.13 -9.78 0.99
N PRO A 75 0.00 -9.97 -0.34
CA PRO A 75 1.07 -9.66 -1.30
C PRO A 75 1.49 -8.20 -1.28
N CYS A 76 0.56 -7.28 -1.02
CA CYS A 76 0.82 -5.85 -0.91
C CYS A 76 1.81 -5.48 0.19
N HIS A 77 2.01 -6.33 1.21
CA HIS A 77 2.99 -6.07 2.25
C HIS A 77 4.44 -6.31 1.80
N TYR A 78 4.64 -6.96 0.65
CA TYR A 78 5.95 -7.28 0.09
C TYR A 78 6.36 -6.35 -1.04
N ILE A 79 5.64 -5.23 -1.22
CA ILE A 79 6.03 -4.18 -2.17
C ILE A 79 7.33 -3.55 -1.66
N PRO A 80 8.39 -3.49 -2.49
CA PRO A 80 9.60 -2.75 -2.17
C PRO A 80 9.31 -1.26 -2.08
N LEU A 81 9.57 -0.66 -0.93
CA LEU A 81 9.33 0.75 -0.63
C LEU A 81 10.53 1.62 -1.02
N ASN A 82 11.74 1.04 -1.06
CA ASN A 82 12.97 1.76 -1.34
C ASN A 82 14.03 0.85 -2.00
N GLU A 83 15.16 1.44 -2.40
CA GLU A 83 16.28 0.75 -3.05
C GLU A 83 16.97 -0.29 -2.15
N GLN A 84 16.77 -0.21 -0.83
CA GLN A 84 17.30 -1.18 0.13
C GLN A 84 16.44 -2.47 0.17
N GLY A 85 15.29 -2.47 -0.50
CA GLY A 85 14.35 -3.60 -0.49
C GLY A 85 13.52 -3.67 0.78
N ASP A 86 13.41 -2.58 1.55
CA ASP A 86 12.48 -2.54 2.68
C ASP A 86 11.05 -2.72 2.16
N THR A 87 10.26 -3.50 2.88
CA THR A 87 8.84 -3.74 2.59
C THR A 87 8.01 -3.41 3.81
N VAL A 88 6.69 -3.32 3.64
CA VAL A 88 5.77 -3.17 4.79
C VAL A 88 5.98 -4.32 5.77
N ALA A 89 6.14 -5.55 5.28
CA ALA A 89 6.38 -6.72 6.13
C ALA A 89 7.68 -6.61 6.93
N SER A 90 8.79 -6.19 6.31
CA SER A 90 10.09 -6.10 7.01
C SER A 90 10.11 -4.98 8.04
N LEU A 91 9.58 -3.80 7.70
CA LEU A 91 9.51 -2.66 8.61
C LEU A 91 8.50 -2.88 9.75
N SER A 92 7.37 -3.54 9.47
CA SER A 92 6.40 -3.93 10.51
C SER A 92 7.02 -4.90 11.52
N ALA A 93 7.80 -5.89 11.04
CA ALA A 93 8.50 -6.84 11.91
C ALA A 93 9.59 -6.18 12.78
N ALA A 94 10.21 -5.10 12.29
CA ALA A 94 11.16 -4.30 13.07
C ALA A 94 10.49 -3.45 14.18
N GLY A 95 9.16 -3.26 14.11
CA GLY A 95 8.39 -2.51 15.11
C GLY A 95 8.52 -0.98 15.01
N ASP A 96 9.19 -0.47 13.98
CA ASP A 96 9.41 0.96 13.75
C ASP A 96 8.27 1.56 12.92
N ARG A 97 7.23 2.01 13.63
CA ARG A 97 5.96 2.46 13.03
C ARG A 97 6.09 3.75 12.25
N ASP A 98 6.82 4.71 12.81
CA ASP A 98 6.98 6.03 12.21
C ASP A 98 7.78 5.88 10.91
N ARG A 99 8.89 5.13 10.97
CA ARG A 99 9.66 4.79 9.76
C ARG A 99 8.83 4.03 8.74
N LEU A 100 7.99 3.09 9.16
CA LEU A 100 7.12 2.35 8.26
C LEU A 100 6.15 3.29 7.53
N GLN A 101 5.46 4.17 8.24
CA GLN A 101 4.53 5.14 7.62
C GLN A 101 5.27 6.10 6.70
N ASP A 102 6.42 6.63 7.12
CA ASP A 102 7.23 7.54 6.31
C ASP A 102 7.73 6.85 5.03
N ALA A 103 8.23 5.62 5.13
CA ALA A 103 8.70 4.85 3.98
C ALA A 103 7.56 4.57 2.97
N VAL A 104 6.37 4.22 3.46
CA VAL A 104 5.20 3.99 2.60
C VAL A 104 4.74 5.30 1.96
N LEU A 105 4.67 6.38 2.74
CA LEU A 105 4.25 7.70 2.25
C LEU A 105 5.21 8.22 1.17
N GLN A 106 6.52 8.09 1.40
CA GLN A 106 7.55 8.45 0.44
C GLN A 106 7.42 7.60 -0.83
N TRP A 107 7.28 6.28 -0.69
CA TRP A 107 7.08 5.37 -1.81
C TRP A 107 5.86 5.74 -2.66
N LEU A 108 4.71 6.02 -2.02
CA LEU A 108 3.49 6.44 -2.71
C LEU A 108 3.70 7.74 -3.48
N LYS A 109 4.27 8.77 -2.85
CA LYS A 109 4.52 10.08 -3.47
C LYS A 109 5.47 9.95 -4.67
N THR A 110 6.57 9.21 -4.53
CA THR A 110 7.50 8.96 -5.63
C THR A 110 6.85 8.17 -6.76
N THR A 111 6.05 7.15 -6.42
CA THR A 111 5.36 6.32 -7.42
C THR A 111 4.32 7.12 -8.20
N VAL A 112 3.50 7.94 -7.52
CA VAL A 112 2.53 8.84 -8.17
C VAL A 112 3.25 9.81 -9.11
N ALA A 113 4.30 10.49 -8.64
CA ALA A 113 5.04 11.45 -9.46
C ALA A 113 5.64 10.80 -10.72
N ARG A 114 6.17 9.57 -10.59
CA ARG A 114 6.66 8.79 -11.74
C ARG A 114 5.53 8.46 -12.72
N LEU A 115 4.40 7.96 -12.22
CA LEU A 115 3.27 7.58 -13.07
C LEU A 115 2.66 8.78 -13.81
N GLU A 116 2.58 9.94 -13.17
CA GLU A 116 2.13 11.21 -13.76
C GLU A 116 3.09 11.70 -14.84
N ALA A 117 4.41 11.64 -14.59
CA ALA A 117 5.42 12.02 -15.56
C ALA A 117 5.38 11.12 -16.80
N GLU A 118 5.25 9.81 -16.61
CA GLU A 118 5.06 8.83 -17.69
C GLU A 118 3.76 9.08 -18.47
N ALA A 119 2.67 9.47 -17.80
CA ALA A 119 1.40 9.82 -18.46
C ALA A 119 1.53 11.08 -19.32
N ALA A 120 2.27 12.09 -18.85
CA ALA A 120 2.51 13.34 -19.58
C ALA A 120 3.49 13.17 -20.75
N ALA A 121 4.45 12.23 -20.66
CA ALA A 121 5.41 11.96 -21.72
C ALA A 121 4.89 11.00 -22.81
N GLY A 122 3.84 10.24 -22.52
CA GLY A 122 3.24 9.25 -23.42
C GLY A 122 1.93 9.69 -24.09
N GLY A 123 1.51 10.95 -23.92
CA GLY A 123 0.36 11.57 -24.59
C GLY A 123 0.80 12.55 -25.68
#